data_AF-A0A4W6F521-F1
#
_entry.id   AF-A0A4W6F521-F1
#
_cell.length_a   1.000
_cell.length_b   1.000
_cell.length_c   1.000
_cell.angle_alpha   90.00
_cell.angle_beta   90.00
_cell.angle_gamma   90.00
#
_symmetry.space_group_name_H-M   'P 1'
#
loop_
_entity.id
_entity.type
_entity.pdbx_description
1 polymer ?
#
loop_
_entity_poly.entity_id
_entity_poly.type
_entity_poly.pdbx_seq_one_letter_code
_entity_poly.pdbx_strand_id
1 'polypeptide(L)'
;MCLCVLLWVMLCSYSCCAVPLGSPSCDPQCSLRTVTGDKHTGILLRKQSLQKELLSWTCVVAAQLLVEMRGSLVLLFLQLWGNVEVSLSQNACSKLPDVPHAYVSEETKRAEYEEGHVIYFTCETGYISGPTIRYVCTRENGWLAVHQGRCYLKPCELPDDTPNGYYQIIHGDDFVFGAVIKYFCNEGYQMVSKDNTRTCLLDKWTNHVPICDPLSCDPPPADEEITVKGLPENDDPILPDRFLTFSCDGPGKILNGSSVLICGIDGQWDNPFPTCEDISCKVGVLPAHLNAAGLSPANETVKVGHRLKFHCDNGYWLDGSKEIQCLQTGQWNAPFPTCSAPLGCERPPHLPDGDTTERLKFKYSHDERVEYICQNYYIMQGGPFRTCNSGHWTGAIRCLKPCTVDRQLMSRHNIQFRYTRDDKLYLLHNDETEFICTRGRRHVGTYVMRQRCVDGEMNLPSCQ
;
A
#
# COMPACT_ATOMS: atom_id res chain seq x y z
N MET A 1 3.53 81.91 -39.16
CA MET A 1 4.10 81.59 -40.50
C MET A 1 3.39 80.37 -41.05
N CYS A 2 3.34 80.23 -42.39
CA CYS A 2 3.00 79.09 -43.27
C CYS A 2 2.17 77.90 -42.69
N LEU A 3 1.05 77.44 -43.27
CA LEU A 3 0.86 76.91 -44.64
C LEU A 3 1.81 75.73 -44.97
N CYS A 4 1.41 74.60 -45.58
CA CYS A 4 0.10 74.22 -46.13
C CYS A 4 0.01 72.70 -46.46
N VAL A 5 -1.21 72.12 -46.41
CA VAL A 5 -1.80 71.21 -47.44
C VAL A 5 -1.16 69.79 -47.63
N LEU A 6 -1.77 68.73 -48.21
CA LEU A 6 -3.04 68.46 -48.95
C LEU A 6 -3.62 67.06 -48.60
N LEU A 7 -4.89 66.85 -48.99
CA LEU A 7 -5.68 65.65 -49.34
C LEU A 7 -4.91 64.37 -49.80
N TRP A 8 -5.44 63.12 -49.86
CA TRP A 8 -6.81 62.53 -49.74
C TRP A 8 -6.71 60.99 -49.45
N VAL A 9 -7.71 60.08 -49.41
CA VAL A 9 -9.19 60.01 -49.61
C VAL A 9 -9.78 58.86 -48.72
N MET A 10 -11.01 58.39 -48.93
CA MET A 10 -11.59 57.16 -48.33
C MET A 10 -12.19 56.19 -49.37
N LEU A 11 -12.26 54.88 -49.09
CA LEU A 11 -13.53 54.12 -48.89
C LEU A 11 -13.33 52.59 -48.65
N CYS A 12 -14.40 51.93 -48.19
CA CYS A 12 -14.46 50.54 -47.73
C CYS A 12 -14.56 49.48 -48.86
N SER A 13 -14.24 48.19 -48.57
CA SER A 13 -15.21 47.06 -48.71
C SER A 13 -14.67 45.65 -48.35
N TYR A 14 -15.54 44.86 -47.70
CA TYR A 14 -15.72 43.38 -47.68
C TYR A 14 -14.61 42.38 -48.10
N SER A 15 -14.35 41.35 -47.26
CA SER A 15 -14.87 39.95 -47.42
C SER A 15 -14.25 38.92 -46.45
N CYS A 16 -14.87 37.72 -46.33
CA CYS A 16 -14.54 36.67 -45.36
C CYS A 16 -13.80 35.44 -45.94
N CYS A 17 -12.91 34.85 -45.14
CA CYS A 17 -12.23 33.52 -45.27
C CYS A 17 -11.53 33.21 -43.92
N ALA A 18 -11.16 31.98 -43.51
CA ALA A 18 -11.43 30.60 -43.98
C ALA A 18 -11.27 29.61 -42.77
N VAL A 19 -11.20 28.29 -43.01
CA VAL A 19 -11.13 27.20 -41.99
C VAL A 19 -10.19 26.06 -42.51
N PRO A 20 -9.86 24.96 -41.79
CA PRO A 20 -8.87 24.80 -40.71
C PRO A 20 -7.71 23.79 -41.00
N LEU A 21 -6.85 23.57 -40.00
CA LEU A 21 -6.16 22.30 -39.64
C LEU A 21 -6.16 22.25 -38.09
N GLY A 22 -6.37 21.17 -37.32
CA GLY A 22 -6.42 19.72 -37.55
C GLY A 22 -5.38 19.04 -36.64
N SER A 23 -5.65 18.10 -35.73
CA SER A 23 -6.85 17.30 -35.36
C SER A 23 -6.64 16.66 -33.95
N PRO A 24 -7.50 15.75 -33.42
CA PRO A 24 -8.97 15.74 -33.25
C PRO A 24 -9.34 16.25 -31.81
N SER A 25 -10.26 15.76 -30.94
CA SER A 25 -11.30 14.69 -30.88
C SER A 25 -12.41 14.98 -29.82
N CYS A 26 -13.33 14.01 -29.67
CA CYS A 26 -14.47 13.82 -28.74
C CYS A 26 -14.21 14.01 -27.21
N ASP A 27 -15.21 14.18 -26.33
CA ASP A 27 -16.69 14.00 -26.49
C ASP A 27 -17.51 14.94 -25.54
N PRO A 28 -18.81 15.22 -25.77
CA PRO A 28 -19.58 16.23 -25.02
C PRO A 28 -20.78 15.69 -24.19
N GLN A 29 -21.28 16.50 -23.25
CA GLN A 29 -22.71 16.53 -22.90
C GLN A 29 -23.19 17.92 -22.44
N CYS A 30 -24.41 18.28 -22.85
CA CYS A 30 -25.15 19.45 -22.41
C CYS A 30 -26.56 19.04 -21.97
N SER A 31 -27.13 19.72 -20.97
CA SER A 31 -28.58 19.96 -20.95
C SER A 31 -28.93 21.23 -20.18
N LEU A 32 -29.87 22.02 -20.72
CA LEU A 32 -30.51 23.15 -20.02
C LEU A 32 -31.83 22.69 -19.41
N ARG A 33 -32.30 23.41 -18.39
CA ARG A 33 -33.74 23.70 -18.24
C ARG A 33 -34.00 25.10 -17.71
N THR A 34 -35.06 25.71 -18.21
CA THR A 34 -35.52 27.06 -17.88
C THR A 34 -36.69 27.02 -16.89
N VAL A 35 -36.96 28.16 -16.24
CA VAL A 35 -38.11 28.37 -15.33
C VAL A 35 -38.89 29.62 -15.78
N THR A 36 -40.21 29.63 -15.63
CA THR A 36 -41.11 30.67 -16.17
C THR A 36 -42.26 31.01 -15.23
N GLY A 37 -42.54 32.31 -15.06
CA GLY A 37 -43.79 32.85 -14.48
C GLY A 37 -43.80 33.01 -12.94
N ASP A 38 -44.65 33.86 -12.36
CA ASP A 38 -45.48 34.94 -12.96
C ASP A 38 -45.86 36.04 -11.92
N LYS A 39 -46.52 37.11 -12.36
CA LYS A 39 -46.83 38.40 -11.65
C LYS A 39 -47.29 38.31 -10.18
N HIS A 40 -47.08 39.40 -9.41
CA HIS A 40 -48.20 40.30 -9.05
C HIS A 40 -47.85 41.73 -8.53
N THR A 41 -48.65 42.71 -9.01
CA THR A 41 -48.97 44.06 -8.50
C THR A 41 -48.14 44.73 -7.38
N GLY A 42 -47.38 45.79 -7.75
CA GLY A 42 -46.69 46.72 -6.83
C GLY A 42 -47.51 47.92 -6.31
N ILE A 43 -46.85 49.00 -5.88
CA ILE A 43 -47.43 50.35 -5.64
C ILE A 43 -46.34 51.44 -5.46
N LEU A 44 -46.61 52.65 -5.99
CA LEU A 44 -46.04 53.99 -5.73
C LEU A 44 -44.51 54.33 -5.87
N LEU A 45 -44.32 55.53 -6.46
CA LEU A 45 -43.23 56.51 -6.30
C LEU A 45 -41.81 56.26 -6.88
N ARG A 46 -41.68 56.65 -8.17
CA ARG A 46 -40.60 57.55 -8.65
C ARG A 46 -40.35 58.70 -7.65
N LYS A 47 -39.16 59.32 -7.54
CA LYS A 47 -38.29 59.91 -8.60
C LYS A 47 -36.89 60.13 -7.96
N GLN A 48 -35.71 60.02 -8.62
CA GLN A 48 -35.17 60.83 -9.73
C GLN A 48 -35.21 62.36 -9.47
N SER A 49 -34.16 63.15 -9.73
CA SER A 49 -32.88 62.86 -10.42
C SER A 49 -31.82 63.96 -10.21
N LEU A 50 -30.62 63.68 -10.73
CA LEU A 50 -29.50 64.54 -11.15
C LEU A 50 -29.76 66.05 -11.36
N GLN A 51 -28.66 66.80 -11.18
CA GLN A 51 -28.32 68.05 -11.88
C GLN A 51 -26.80 67.97 -12.19
N LYS A 52 -26.25 68.32 -13.37
CA LYS A 52 -26.69 69.18 -14.47
C LYS A 52 -26.24 68.65 -15.86
N GLU A 53 -26.89 69.13 -16.91
CA GLU A 53 -26.48 68.99 -18.32
C GLU A 53 -25.42 70.03 -18.72
N LEU A 54 -24.96 70.02 -20.00
CA LEU A 54 -25.04 71.22 -20.85
C LEU A 54 -24.87 70.93 -22.38
N LEU A 55 -25.95 71.15 -23.18
CA LEU A 55 -25.98 71.53 -24.62
C LEU A 55 -25.37 70.53 -25.66
N SER A 56 -25.75 70.46 -26.94
CA SER A 56 -26.52 71.31 -27.89
C SER A 56 -27.06 70.42 -29.07
N TRP A 57 -27.84 70.80 -30.12
CA TRP A 57 -28.58 72.03 -30.50
C TRP A 57 -29.55 71.75 -31.70
N THR A 58 -30.72 72.44 -31.77
CA THR A 58 -31.60 72.63 -32.97
C THR A 58 -32.30 71.38 -33.58
N CYS A 59 -33.40 71.43 -34.36
CA CYS A 59 -34.19 72.54 -34.95
C CYS A 59 -35.68 72.16 -35.24
N VAL A 60 -36.45 73.05 -35.91
CA VAL A 60 -37.68 72.82 -36.73
C VAL A 60 -39.11 73.00 -36.12
N VAL A 61 -39.71 74.21 -36.32
CA VAL A 61 -41.09 74.54 -36.83
C VAL A 61 -42.33 74.83 -35.92
N ALA A 62 -42.92 76.03 -36.19
CA ALA A 62 -44.34 76.50 -36.18
C ALA A 62 -45.11 77.03 -34.92
N ALA A 63 -45.86 78.14 -35.17
CA ALA A 63 -47.05 78.71 -34.49
C ALA A 63 -46.91 79.28 -33.04
N GLN A 64 -46.95 80.61 -32.82
CA GLN A 64 -48.14 81.47 -32.50
C GLN A 64 -48.74 81.23 -31.09
N LEU A 65 -49.08 82.20 -30.21
CA LEU A 65 -49.28 83.69 -30.19
C LEU A 65 -48.55 84.31 -28.94
N LEU A 66 -48.33 85.62 -28.69
CA LEU A 66 -49.18 86.82 -28.47
C LEU A 66 -50.28 86.66 -27.37
N VAL A 67 -50.45 87.50 -26.32
CA VAL A 67 -49.83 88.75 -25.80
C VAL A 67 -49.76 88.62 -24.23
N GLU A 68 -48.95 89.31 -23.42
CA GLU A 68 -49.01 90.73 -22.97
C GLU A 68 -47.71 91.14 -22.21
N MET A 69 -47.33 92.43 -22.22
CA MET A 69 -46.31 93.00 -21.31
C MET A 69 -46.51 94.49 -21.01
N ARG A 70 -46.41 94.84 -19.72
CA ARG A 70 -46.02 96.15 -19.12
C ARG A 70 -45.37 95.81 -17.75
N GLY A 71 -44.30 96.42 -17.24
CA GLY A 71 -43.57 97.64 -17.60
C GLY A 71 -44.06 98.85 -16.78
N SER A 72 -43.23 99.64 -16.08
CA SER A 72 -41.77 99.67 -15.90
C SER A 72 -41.41 100.57 -14.68
N LEU A 73 -40.11 100.64 -14.30
CA LEU A 73 -39.52 101.60 -13.33
C LEU A 73 -39.90 101.31 -11.84
N VAL A 74 -39.16 101.76 -10.81
CA VAL A 74 -38.06 102.74 -10.71
C VAL A 74 -36.84 102.15 -9.99
N LEU A 75 -35.64 102.33 -10.56
CA LEU A 75 -34.40 102.48 -9.80
C LEU A 75 -34.11 103.98 -9.73
N LEU A 76 -33.76 104.53 -8.56
CA LEU A 76 -32.88 105.69 -8.37
C LEU A 76 -32.68 105.95 -6.85
N PHE A 77 -31.43 105.80 -6.40
CA PHE A 77 -30.79 106.56 -5.32
C PHE A 77 -31.54 106.79 -3.99
N LEU A 78 -31.14 106.04 -2.95
CA LEU A 78 -30.81 106.63 -1.65
C LEU A 78 -29.70 105.84 -0.94
N GLN A 79 -28.54 106.49 -0.80
CA GLN A 79 -27.60 106.35 0.33
C GLN A 79 -27.17 104.94 0.80
N LEU A 80 -26.61 104.14 -0.12
CA LEU A 80 -25.46 103.32 0.28
C LEU A 80 -24.24 104.24 0.47
N TRP A 81 -23.89 104.51 1.73
CA TRP A 81 -22.52 104.72 2.25
C TRP A 81 -22.52 104.47 3.77
N GLY A 82 -23.11 103.33 4.17
CA GLY A 82 -22.85 102.73 5.48
C GLY A 82 -21.38 102.31 5.53
N ASN A 83 -20.65 102.76 6.54
CA ASN A 83 -19.19 102.72 6.54
C ASN A 83 -18.65 101.39 7.08
N VAL A 84 -17.56 100.93 6.45
CA VAL A 84 -16.46 100.15 7.03
C VAL A 84 -16.86 99.03 8.00
N GLU A 85 -16.99 97.81 7.48
CA GLU A 85 -16.63 96.65 8.31
C GLU A 85 -15.13 96.70 8.59
N VAL A 86 -14.78 96.92 9.85
CA VAL A 86 -13.40 96.74 10.33
C VAL A 86 -13.09 95.27 10.25
N SER A 87 -12.09 94.89 9.45
CA SER A 87 -11.54 93.54 9.45
C SER A 87 -10.88 93.25 10.80
N LEU A 88 -11.67 92.74 11.74
CA LEU A 88 -11.19 92.16 13.00
C LEU A 88 -10.10 91.15 12.67
N SER A 89 -8.89 91.42 13.14
CA SER A 89 -7.72 90.61 12.82
C SER A 89 -7.90 89.21 13.39
N GLN A 90 -8.15 88.22 12.53
CA GLN A 90 -8.15 86.81 12.90
C GLN A 90 -6.71 86.34 13.15
N ASN A 91 -6.10 86.82 14.24
CA ASN A 91 -4.77 86.41 14.72
C ASN A 91 -4.76 84.97 15.28
N ALA A 92 -5.75 84.15 14.89
CA ALA A 92 -6.08 82.86 15.49
C ALA A 92 -6.27 81.81 14.38
N CYS A 93 -5.41 80.79 14.38
CA CYS A 93 -5.40 79.73 13.37
C CYS A 93 -6.49 78.67 13.64
N SER A 94 -7.75 79.05 13.38
CA SER A 94 -8.97 78.31 13.75
C SER A 94 -9.17 76.97 13.03
N LYS A 95 -8.87 76.89 11.72
CA LYS A 95 -8.94 75.64 10.97
C LYS A 95 -7.60 74.91 11.02
N LEU A 96 -7.54 73.75 11.67
CA LEU A 96 -6.35 72.90 11.69
C LEU A 96 -5.97 72.39 10.28
N PRO A 97 -4.66 72.12 10.02
CA PRO A 97 -4.22 71.39 8.84
C PRO A 97 -4.80 69.97 8.82
N ASP A 98 -5.18 69.49 7.64
CA ASP A 98 -5.57 68.09 7.43
C ASP A 98 -4.32 67.25 7.14
N VAL A 99 -4.11 66.20 7.94
CA VAL A 99 -2.99 65.27 7.84
C VAL A 99 -3.57 63.86 8.04
N PRO A 100 -3.79 63.08 6.95
CA PRO A 100 -4.36 61.75 7.05
C PRO A 100 -3.56 60.83 7.97
N HIS A 101 -4.29 60.04 8.76
CA HIS A 101 -3.75 59.13 9.78
C HIS A 101 -2.88 59.81 10.84
N ALA A 102 -3.25 61.04 11.23
CA ALA A 102 -2.57 61.80 12.28
C ALA A 102 -3.53 62.65 13.11
N TYR A 103 -3.14 62.93 14.34
CA TYR A 103 -3.83 63.82 15.27
C TYR A 103 -2.84 64.82 15.89
N VAL A 104 -3.33 65.99 16.33
CA VAL A 104 -2.50 66.98 17.03
C VAL A 104 -2.09 66.42 18.39
N SER A 105 -0.78 66.40 18.69
CA SER A 105 -0.24 65.95 19.98
C SER A 105 -0.84 66.75 21.13
N GLU A 106 -1.34 66.07 22.17
CA GLU A 106 -1.98 66.66 23.34
C GLU A 106 -1.10 67.72 24.03
N GLU A 107 0.23 67.61 23.96
CA GLU A 107 1.20 68.59 24.45
C GLU A 107 1.07 69.97 23.78
N THR A 108 0.67 69.99 22.51
CA THR A 108 0.49 71.20 21.70
C THR A 108 -0.96 71.61 21.49
N LYS A 109 -1.90 70.74 21.86
CA LYS A 109 -3.33 70.87 21.61
C LYS A 109 -3.95 71.99 22.46
N ARG A 110 -4.65 72.91 21.81
CA ARG A 110 -5.30 74.07 22.43
C ARG A 110 -6.72 74.23 21.90
N ALA A 111 -7.56 74.93 22.66
CA ALA A 111 -8.89 75.34 22.20
C ALA A 111 -8.80 76.41 21.10
N GLU A 112 -7.85 77.32 21.23
CA GLU A 112 -7.56 78.41 20.28
C GLU A 112 -6.04 78.55 20.08
N TYR A 113 -5.60 78.99 18.90
CA TYR A 113 -4.20 79.03 18.49
C TYR A 113 -3.80 80.42 17.99
N GLU A 114 -3.21 81.24 18.85
CA GLU A 114 -2.66 82.55 18.49
C GLU A 114 -1.35 82.45 17.69
N GLU A 115 -0.95 83.56 17.07
CA GLU A 115 0.33 83.76 16.38
C GLU A 115 1.53 83.23 17.21
N GLY A 116 2.42 82.46 16.57
CA GLY A 116 3.61 81.87 17.19
C GLY A 116 3.39 80.49 17.85
N HIS A 117 2.15 80.05 18.09
CA HIS A 117 1.90 78.70 18.58
C HIS A 117 2.35 77.62 17.57
N VAL A 118 2.90 76.53 18.09
CA VAL A 118 3.38 75.38 17.32
C VAL A 118 2.47 74.18 17.58
N ILE A 119 2.13 73.43 16.54
CA ILE A 119 1.50 72.10 16.66
C ILE A 119 2.40 71.03 16.08
N TYR A 120 2.47 69.90 16.79
CA TYR A 120 3.05 68.66 16.31
C TYR A 120 1.93 67.66 16.01
N PHE A 121 2.05 66.91 14.93
CA PHE A 121 1.15 65.79 14.64
C PHE A 121 1.80 64.47 15.04
N THR A 122 1.04 63.64 15.74
CA THR A 122 1.37 62.25 16.06
C THR A 122 0.57 61.35 15.12
N CYS A 123 1.20 60.33 14.54
CA CYS A 123 0.51 59.39 13.66
C CYS A 123 -0.40 58.44 14.46
N GLU A 124 -1.46 57.93 13.81
CA GLU A 124 -2.32 56.87 14.34
C GLU A 124 -1.56 55.55 14.56
N THR A 125 -2.08 54.68 15.42
CA THR A 125 -1.49 53.37 15.70
C THR A 125 -1.26 52.57 14.42
N GLY A 126 -0.01 52.17 14.16
CA GLY A 126 0.38 51.47 12.94
C GLY A 126 0.94 52.36 11.84
N TYR A 127 0.87 53.68 11.99
CA TYR A 127 1.44 54.66 11.05
C TYR A 127 2.67 55.36 11.65
N ILE A 128 3.58 55.78 10.79
CA ILE A 128 4.78 56.57 11.12
C ILE A 128 4.96 57.73 10.13
N SER A 129 5.77 58.70 10.53
CA SER A 129 6.33 59.73 9.65
C SER A 129 7.84 59.81 9.87
N GLY A 130 8.61 60.17 8.84
CA GLY A 130 10.08 60.24 8.91
C GLY A 130 10.56 61.39 9.82
N PRO A 131 10.37 62.65 9.39
CA PRO A 131 10.45 63.80 10.29
C PRO A 131 9.13 63.98 11.06
N THR A 132 9.19 64.51 12.28
CA THR A 132 8.00 64.91 13.03
C THR A 132 7.28 66.05 12.34
N ILE A 133 6.01 65.84 12.00
CA ILE A 133 5.19 66.79 11.23
C ILE A 133 4.87 68.00 12.11
N ARG A 134 5.25 69.19 11.64
CA ARG A 134 5.28 70.44 12.42
C ARG A 134 4.70 71.63 11.66
N TYR A 135 3.73 72.30 12.26
CA TYR A 135 3.15 73.56 11.77
C TYR A 135 3.25 74.67 12.82
N VAL A 136 3.30 75.93 12.38
CA VAL A 136 3.36 77.13 13.22
C VAL A 136 2.27 78.11 12.79
N CYS A 137 1.54 78.68 13.75
CA CYS A 137 0.52 79.69 13.46
C CYS A 137 1.17 81.04 13.13
N THR A 138 0.78 81.65 12.01
CA THR A 138 1.30 82.93 11.51
C THR A 138 0.18 83.91 11.21
N ARG A 139 0.44 85.20 11.42
CA ARG A 139 -0.54 86.30 11.30
C ARG A 139 -1.14 86.48 9.90
N GLU A 140 -0.34 86.21 8.87
CA GLU A 140 -0.66 86.56 7.48
C GLU A 140 -1.20 85.38 6.67
N ASN A 141 -0.73 84.16 6.94
CA ASN A 141 -1.01 82.97 6.13
C ASN A 141 -1.58 81.79 6.94
N GLY A 142 -1.90 81.98 8.23
CA GLY A 142 -2.39 80.91 9.10
C GLY A 142 -1.32 79.87 9.40
N TRP A 143 -1.62 78.58 9.24
CA TRP A 143 -0.70 77.47 9.55
C TRP A 143 0.42 77.32 8.51
N LEU A 144 1.62 77.79 8.85
CA LEU A 144 2.83 77.56 8.07
C LEU A 144 3.39 76.16 8.36
N ALA A 145 3.55 75.33 7.32
CA ALA A 145 4.24 74.05 7.42
C ALA A 145 5.75 74.27 7.56
N VAL A 146 6.33 73.86 8.69
CA VAL A 146 7.79 73.93 8.92
C VAL A 146 8.45 72.58 8.62
N HIS A 147 7.80 71.50 9.01
CA HIS A 147 8.11 70.15 8.54
C HIS A 147 6.82 69.53 7.99
N GLN A 148 6.62 69.69 6.69
CA GLN A 148 5.53 69.02 5.98
C GLN A 148 5.86 67.53 5.84
N GLY A 149 4.86 66.68 6.03
CA GLY A 149 4.97 65.24 5.86
C GLY A 149 3.61 64.58 5.77
N ARG A 150 3.59 63.26 5.73
CA ARG A 150 2.39 62.42 5.80
C ARG A 150 2.68 61.22 6.69
N CYS A 151 1.66 60.73 7.38
CA CYS A 151 1.74 59.44 8.04
C CYS A 151 1.52 58.32 7.00
N TYR A 152 2.32 57.26 7.08
CA TYR A 152 2.22 56.06 6.23
C TYR A 152 2.41 54.81 7.11
N LEU A 153 1.87 53.66 6.69
CA LEU A 153 1.92 52.44 7.49
C LEU A 153 3.37 52.06 7.82
N LYS A 154 3.63 51.67 9.08
CA LYS A 154 4.95 51.23 9.55
C LYS A 154 5.36 49.96 8.80
N PRO A 155 6.49 49.95 8.09
CA PRO A 155 7.03 48.70 7.53
C PRO A 155 7.46 47.75 8.66
N CYS A 156 7.18 46.47 8.49
CA CYS A 156 7.89 45.42 9.21
C CYS A 156 9.24 45.15 8.55
N GLU A 157 10.09 44.39 9.23
CA GLU A 157 11.19 43.66 8.60
C GLU A 157 10.63 42.67 7.57
N LEU A 158 11.41 42.33 6.54
CA LEU A 158 10.98 41.32 5.57
C LEU A 158 10.80 39.97 6.29
N PRO A 159 9.75 39.18 5.96
CA PRO A 159 9.56 37.87 6.58
C PRO A 159 10.71 36.92 6.25
N ASP A 160 11.15 36.15 7.23
CA ASP A 160 12.11 35.08 7.01
C ASP A 160 11.49 33.99 6.12
N ASP A 161 12.28 33.50 5.15
CA ASP A 161 11.93 32.34 4.33
C ASP A 161 11.93 31.06 5.18
N THR A 162 11.04 30.11 4.86
CA THR A 162 11.07 28.77 5.45
C THR A 162 11.76 27.79 4.51
N PRO A 163 12.66 26.91 4.99
CA PRO A 163 13.21 25.84 4.16
C PRO A 163 12.10 24.99 3.56
N ASN A 164 12.18 24.73 2.26
CA ASN A 164 11.22 23.91 1.51
C ASN A 164 9.76 24.39 1.59
N GLY A 165 9.55 25.70 1.69
CA GLY A 165 8.25 26.34 1.52
C GLY A 165 8.36 27.76 0.98
N TYR A 166 7.23 28.44 0.91
CA TYR A 166 7.09 29.83 0.50
C TYR A 166 5.97 30.51 1.29
N TYR A 167 5.91 31.84 1.29
CA TYR A 167 4.79 32.59 1.85
C TYR A 167 4.06 33.42 0.78
N GLN A 168 2.80 33.75 1.06
CA GLN A 168 1.99 34.69 0.29
C GLN A 168 1.28 35.66 1.24
N ILE A 169 1.12 36.91 0.82
CA ILE A 169 0.29 37.89 1.54
C ILE A 169 -1.18 37.52 1.29
N ILE A 170 -1.94 37.33 2.37
CA ILE A 170 -3.37 36.98 2.32
C ILE A 170 -4.28 38.12 2.78
N HIS A 171 -3.72 39.18 3.37
CA HIS A 171 -4.43 40.39 3.78
C HIS A 171 -3.46 41.57 3.96
N GLY A 172 -3.89 42.79 3.63
CA GLY A 172 -3.11 44.02 3.77
C GLY A 172 -2.12 44.27 2.62
N ASP A 173 -1.42 45.40 2.71
CA ASP A 173 -0.40 45.81 1.73
C ASP A 173 0.98 45.18 2.05
N ASP A 174 1.90 45.22 1.08
CA ASP A 174 3.21 44.55 1.15
C ASP A 174 4.05 44.92 2.40
N PHE A 175 4.16 43.96 3.32
CA PHE A 175 5.06 43.97 4.49
C PHE A 175 4.92 45.17 5.46
N VAL A 176 3.73 45.77 5.54
CA VAL A 176 3.42 46.87 6.47
C VAL A 176 2.47 46.46 7.60
N PHE A 177 2.32 47.31 8.62
CA PHE A 177 1.45 47.08 9.78
C PHE A 177 0.04 46.60 9.38
N GLY A 178 -0.39 45.49 9.98
CA GLY A 178 -1.69 44.86 9.67
C GLY A 178 -1.67 43.89 8.49
N ALA A 179 -0.55 43.77 7.76
CA ALA A 179 -0.37 42.72 6.76
C ALA A 179 -0.35 41.33 7.40
N VAL A 180 -0.96 40.36 6.74
CA VAL A 180 -0.97 38.95 7.15
C VAL A 180 -0.41 38.12 6.02
N ILE A 181 0.64 37.34 6.31
CA ILE A 181 1.21 36.35 5.41
C ILE A 181 0.80 34.95 5.86
N LYS A 182 0.69 34.04 4.89
CA LYS A 182 0.51 32.60 5.10
C LYS A 182 1.63 31.82 4.42
N TYR A 183 2.18 30.85 5.14
CA TYR A 183 3.20 29.93 4.65
C TYR A 183 2.55 28.67 4.07
N PHE A 184 3.21 28.10 3.07
CA PHE A 184 2.86 26.89 2.35
C PHE A 184 4.14 26.08 2.16
N CYS A 185 4.06 24.75 2.28
CA CYS A 185 5.18 23.86 1.99
C CYS A 185 5.22 23.51 0.50
N ASN A 186 6.41 23.18 0.03
CA ASN A 186 6.64 22.69 -1.33
C ASN A 186 6.12 21.25 -1.48
N GLU A 187 6.02 20.77 -2.72
CA GLU A 187 5.73 19.37 -3.02
C GLU A 187 6.77 18.45 -2.34
N GLY A 188 6.31 17.37 -1.69
CA GLY A 188 7.13 16.50 -0.85
C GLY A 188 7.32 16.95 0.61
N TYR A 189 6.67 18.03 1.06
CA TYR A 189 6.80 18.58 2.42
C TYR A 189 5.46 18.89 3.10
N GLN A 190 5.41 18.83 4.43
CA GLN A 190 4.22 19.06 5.25
C GLN A 190 4.46 20.09 6.36
N MET A 191 3.39 20.83 6.71
CA MET A 191 3.43 21.89 7.72
C MET A 191 3.24 21.29 9.12
N VAL A 192 4.35 21.02 9.82
CA VAL A 192 4.33 20.53 11.22
C VAL A 192 4.03 21.62 12.24
N SER A 193 4.20 22.89 11.85
CA SER A 193 3.90 24.04 12.70
C SER A 193 2.40 24.31 12.80
N LYS A 194 1.90 24.38 14.04
CA LYS A 194 0.49 24.66 14.39
C LYS A 194 -0.07 25.91 13.72
N ASP A 195 0.71 26.99 13.71
CA ASP A 195 0.31 28.30 13.19
C ASP A 195 1.08 28.56 11.88
N ASN A 196 0.37 28.54 10.73
CA ASN A 196 0.95 28.79 9.41
C ASN A 196 0.79 30.24 8.91
N THR A 197 0.31 31.14 9.76
CA THR A 197 0.16 32.57 9.47
C THR A 197 1.00 33.43 10.42
N ARG A 198 1.46 34.57 9.89
CA ARG A 198 2.14 35.62 10.65
C ARG A 198 1.53 36.98 10.30
N THR A 199 1.34 37.83 11.29
CA THR A 199 0.78 39.18 11.14
C THR A 199 1.83 40.22 11.52
N CYS A 200 2.01 41.26 10.70
CA CYS A 200 2.88 42.39 11.03
C CYS A 200 2.20 43.24 12.12
N LEU A 201 2.70 43.17 13.34
CA LEU A 201 2.32 44.06 14.45
C LEU A 201 3.27 45.25 14.50
N LEU A 202 3.15 46.09 15.54
CA LEU A 202 3.91 47.33 15.65
C LEU A 202 5.43 47.11 15.53
N ASP A 203 6.00 46.07 16.14
CA ASP A 203 7.46 45.94 16.26
C ASP A 203 8.05 44.63 15.70
N LYS A 204 7.20 43.66 15.29
CA LYS A 204 7.61 42.42 14.62
C LYS A 204 6.40 41.64 14.08
N TRP A 205 6.69 40.63 13.25
CA TRP A 205 5.75 39.57 12.90
C TRP A 205 5.32 38.75 14.13
N THR A 206 4.08 38.29 14.16
CA THR A 206 3.64 37.26 15.11
C THR A 206 4.32 35.92 14.83
N ASN A 207 4.41 35.10 15.87
CA ASN A 207 4.89 33.72 15.82
C ASN A 207 6.33 33.57 15.28
N HIS A 208 6.82 32.33 15.29
CA HIS A 208 8.07 31.96 14.63
C HIS A 208 7.81 31.64 13.14
N VAL A 209 8.88 31.41 12.38
CA VAL A 209 8.80 30.90 11.00
C VAL A 209 8.15 29.50 11.03
N PRO A 210 7.07 29.23 10.29
CA PRO A 210 6.47 27.90 10.24
C PRO A 210 7.40 26.89 9.55
N ILE A 211 7.61 25.73 10.17
CA ILE A 211 8.51 24.67 9.71
C ILE A 211 7.79 23.71 8.74
N CYS A 212 8.44 23.44 7.61
CA CYS A 212 8.06 22.44 6.62
C CYS A 212 9.02 21.23 6.68
N ASP A 213 8.57 20.13 7.27
CA ASP A 213 9.34 18.88 7.30
C ASP A 213 9.00 18.01 6.08
N PRO A 214 9.90 17.10 5.64
CA PRO A 214 9.58 16.16 4.56
C PRO A 214 8.32 15.33 4.85
N LEU A 215 7.60 14.96 3.80
CA LEU A 215 6.66 13.86 3.86
C LEU A 215 7.44 12.55 4.08
N SER A 216 6.90 11.68 4.93
CA SER A 216 7.50 10.40 5.29
C SER A 216 6.42 9.40 5.62
N CYS A 217 6.59 8.16 5.19
CA CYS A 217 5.60 7.11 5.43
C CYS A 217 5.59 6.65 6.89
N ASP A 218 4.39 6.29 7.39
CA ASP A 218 4.23 5.75 8.74
C ASP A 218 5.10 4.49 8.95
N PRO A 219 5.72 4.33 10.14
CA PRO A 219 6.44 3.10 10.46
C PRO A 219 5.48 1.89 10.45
N PRO A 220 5.95 0.70 10.04
CA PRO A 220 5.14 -0.51 10.04
C PRO A 220 4.67 -0.88 11.45
N PRO A 221 3.52 -1.55 11.59
CA PRO A 221 3.00 -1.95 12.88
C PRO A 221 3.97 -2.87 13.62
N ALA A 222 4.07 -2.69 14.94
CA ALA A 222 4.86 -3.54 15.82
C ALA A 222 4.17 -4.90 16.07
N ASP A 223 4.19 -5.75 15.05
CA ASP A 223 3.76 -7.15 15.09
C ASP A 223 4.97 -8.06 15.29
N GLU A 224 5.00 -8.84 16.38
CA GLU A 224 6.10 -9.77 16.68
C GLU A 224 6.21 -10.92 15.65
N GLU A 225 5.19 -11.16 14.82
CA GLU A 225 5.20 -12.22 13.81
C GLU A 225 5.88 -11.80 12.48
N ILE A 226 6.18 -10.51 12.29
CA ILE A 226 6.67 -9.95 11.02
C ILE A 226 8.10 -9.41 11.18
N THR A 227 9.07 -10.05 10.53
CA THR A 227 10.42 -9.48 10.38
C THR A 227 10.41 -8.41 9.27
N VAL A 228 10.72 -7.17 9.65
CA VAL A 228 10.92 -6.04 8.73
C VAL A 228 12.42 -5.78 8.50
N LYS A 229 12.80 -5.42 7.28
CA LYS A 229 14.16 -4.98 6.91
C LYS A 229 14.13 -3.71 6.07
N GLY A 230 15.17 -2.89 6.19
CA GLY A 230 15.31 -1.60 5.47
C GLY A 230 14.92 -0.36 6.28
N LEU A 231 14.48 -0.54 7.53
CA LEU A 231 14.11 0.56 8.42
C LEU A 231 15.28 1.53 8.69
N PRO A 232 14.99 2.81 8.99
CA PRO A 232 15.98 3.78 9.46
C PRO A 232 16.66 3.37 10.76
N GLU A 233 17.83 3.95 11.02
CA GLU A 233 18.46 3.94 12.34
C GLU A 233 17.92 5.13 13.16
N ASN A 234 18.05 5.08 14.50
CA ASN A 234 17.73 6.19 15.41
C ASN A 234 16.31 6.79 15.30
N ASP A 235 15.35 6.03 14.77
CA ASP A 235 13.97 6.46 14.48
C ASP A 235 13.87 7.65 13.49
N ASP A 236 14.85 7.82 12.59
CA ASP A 236 14.81 8.78 11.49
C ASP A 236 13.56 8.58 10.58
N PRO A 237 13.03 9.62 9.92
CA PRO A 237 11.83 9.51 9.09
C PRO A 237 12.02 8.62 7.84
N ILE A 238 10.98 7.87 7.48
CA ILE A 238 10.93 7.02 6.28
C ILE A 238 10.61 7.89 5.05
N LEU A 239 11.64 8.49 4.46
CA LEU A 239 11.51 9.34 3.27
C LEU A 239 11.07 8.56 2.02
N PRO A 240 10.54 9.25 0.98
CA PRO A 240 10.15 8.65 -0.30
C PRO A 240 11.27 7.89 -1.02
N ASP A 241 10.89 7.02 -1.96
CA ASP A 241 11.73 6.03 -2.67
C ASP A 241 12.42 4.98 -1.76
N ARG A 242 12.35 5.12 -0.43
CA ARG A 242 12.78 4.10 0.52
C ARG A 242 11.85 2.89 0.45
N PHE A 243 12.43 1.69 0.40
CA PHE A 243 11.69 0.43 0.40
C PHE A 243 11.95 -0.38 1.67
N LEU A 244 10.92 -1.09 2.13
CA LEU A 244 10.99 -2.05 3.23
C LEU A 244 10.70 -3.46 2.71
N THR A 245 11.37 -4.46 3.27
CA THR A 245 11.16 -5.88 2.96
C THR A 245 10.56 -6.60 4.16
N PHE A 246 9.53 -7.39 3.92
CA PHE A 246 8.74 -8.08 4.93
C PHE A 246 8.83 -9.60 4.77
N SER A 247 8.95 -10.32 5.89
CA SER A 247 8.94 -11.78 5.93
C SER A 247 8.44 -12.28 7.28
N CYS A 248 7.57 -13.28 7.30
CA CYS A 248 7.10 -13.91 8.53
C CYS A 248 8.22 -14.60 9.29
N ASP A 249 8.22 -14.48 10.62
CA ASP A 249 9.00 -15.36 11.48
C ASP A 249 8.19 -16.61 11.88
N GLY A 250 8.90 -17.71 12.13
CA GLY A 250 8.34 -19.01 12.50
C GLY A 250 8.08 -19.97 11.32
N PRO A 251 8.28 -21.29 11.53
CA PRO A 251 8.03 -22.30 10.52
C PRO A 251 6.53 -22.51 10.28
N GLY A 252 6.15 -22.86 9.04
CA GLY A 252 4.76 -23.17 8.71
C GLY A 252 3.86 -21.96 8.42
N LYS A 253 4.41 -20.74 8.38
CA LYS A 253 3.68 -19.51 7.99
C LYS A 253 4.00 -19.06 6.56
N ILE A 254 3.11 -18.24 5.99
CA ILE A 254 3.28 -17.53 4.72
C ILE A 254 2.88 -16.06 4.88
N LEU A 255 3.52 -15.19 4.10
CA LEU A 255 3.16 -13.77 4.02
C LEU A 255 1.96 -13.59 3.07
N ASN A 256 0.92 -12.91 3.53
CA ASN A 256 -0.20 -12.45 2.71
C ASN A 256 -0.07 -10.94 2.46
N GLY A 257 -0.17 -10.51 1.21
CA GLY A 257 0.16 -9.14 0.77
C GLY A 257 1.52 -9.05 0.07
N SER A 258 2.06 -7.83 -0.07
CA SER A 258 3.35 -7.61 -0.72
C SER A 258 4.53 -7.89 0.22
N SER A 259 5.59 -8.53 -0.28
CA SER A 259 6.84 -8.72 0.45
C SER A 259 7.79 -7.52 0.41
N VAL A 260 7.49 -6.51 -0.43
CA VAL A 260 8.19 -5.23 -0.50
C VAL A 260 7.17 -4.11 -0.56
N LEU A 261 7.37 -3.07 0.26
CA LEU A 261 6.63 -1.81 0.16
C LEU A 261 7.61 -0.69 -0.17
N ILE A 262 7.15 0.32 -0.91
CA ILE A 262 7.90 1.51 -1.31
C ILE A 262 7.17 2.75 -0.81
N CYS A 263 7.91 3.68 -0.19
CA CYS A 263 7.34 4.94 0.29
C CYS A 263 7.15 5.92 -0.87
N GLY A 264 5.91 6.38 -1.08
CA GLY A 264 5.53 7.34 -2.10
C GLY A 264 5.91 8.78 -1.75
N ILE A 265 5.98 9.64 -2.77
CA ILE A 265 6.28 11.09 -2.65
C ILE A 265 5.20 11.88 -1.89
N ASP A 266 4.03 11.28 -1.69
CA ASP A 266 2.91 11.77 -0.89
C ASP A 266 2.97 11.34 0.59
N GLY A 267 4.00 10.56 0.98
CA GLY A 267 4.13 9.98 2.31
C GLY A 267 3.23 8.77 2.56
N GLN A 268 2.73 8.10 1.52
CA GLN A 268 1.93 6.87 1.65
C GLN A 268 2.67 5.65 1.11
N TRP A 269 2.38 4.48 1.68
CA TRP A 269 2.90 3.21 1.16
C TRP A 269 2.18 2.81 -0.13
N ASP A 270 2.95 2.35 -1.13
CA ASP A 270 2.44 1.89 -2.43
C ASP A 270 1.42 0.73 -2.33
N ASN A 271 1.52 -0.06 -1.27
CA ASN A 271 0.62 -1.17 -0.93
C ASN A 271 0.36 -1.19 0.60
N PRO A 272 -0.76 -1.76 1.07
CA PRO A 272 -1.00 -1.93 2.50
C PRO A 272 -0.01 -2.93 3.14
N PHE A 273 0.20 -2.78 4.46
CA PHE A 273 1.07 -3.70 5.21
C PHE A 273 0.61 -5.16 5.09
N PRO A 274 1.53 -6.11 4.84
CA PRO A 274 1.21 -7.53 4.76
C PRO A 274 0.93 -8.14 6.15
N THR A 275 0.30 -9.31 6.16
CA THR A 275 0.06 -10.12 7.37
C THR A 275 0.73 -11.48 7.26
N CYS A 276 0.85 -12.19 8.39
CA CYS A 276 1.33 -13.57 8.43
C CYS A 276 0.20 -14.55 8.71
N GLU A 277 0.11 -15.60 7.90
CA GLU A 277 -0.94 -16.62 7.98
C GLU A 277 -0.37 -18.02 8.17
N ASP A 278 -1.03 -18.82 9.02
CA ASP A 278 -0.74 -20.25 9.21
C ASP A 278 -1.04 -21.03 7.93
N ILE A 279 -0.03 -21.64 7.32
CA ILE A 279 -0.24 -22.56 6.20
C ILE A 279 -0.97 -23.80 6.74
N SER A 280 -2.10 -24.13 6.13
CA SER A 280 -2.89 -25.30 6.50
C SER A 280 -3.50 -25.99 5.29
N CYS A 281 -3.45 -27.32 5.30
CA CYS A 281 -4.05 -28.15 4.26
C CYS A 281 -5.51 -28.38 4.57
N LYS A 282 -6.39 -28.10 3.60
CA LYS A 282 -7.83 -28.34 3.73
C LYS A 282 -8.15 -29.84 3.71
N VAL A 283 -9.04 -30.25 4.59
CA VAL A 283 -9.62 -31.59 4.66
C VAL A 283 -10.99 -31.51 4.01
N GLY A 284 -11.05 -31.87 2.73
CA GLY A 284 -12.32 -31.97 2.01
C GLY A 284 -13.18 -33.12 2.53
N VAL A 285 -14.39 -33.26 1.97
CA VAL A 285 -15.29 -34.38 2.26
C VAL A 285 -14.56 -35.71 2.01
N LEU A 286 -14.46 -36.54 3.05
CA LEU A 286 -13.85 -37.86 2.94
C LEU A 286 -14.70 -38.79 2.07
N PRO A 287 -14.09 -39.63 1.21
CA PRO A 287 -14.80 -40.72 0.53
C PRO A 287 -15.61 -41.62 1.46
N ALA A 288 -16.67 -42.23 0.93
CA ALA A 288 -17.48 -43.19 1.68
C ALA A 288 -16.61 -44.33 2.25
N HIS A 289 -16.93 -44.76 3.47
CA HIS A 289 -16.22 -45.80 4.23
C HIS A 289 -14.76 -45.48 4.60
N LEU A 290 -14.27 -44.26 4.35
CA LEU A 290 -12.93 -43.81 4.74
C LEU A 290 -12.96 -43.00 6.06
N ASN A 291 -12.24 -43.49 7.05
CA ASN A 291 -12.04 -42.83 8.34
C ASN A 291 -10.61 -42.30 8.47
N ALA A 292 -10.44 -41.11 9.04
CA ALA A 292 -9.15 -40.44 9.21
C ALA A 292 -8.84 -40.16 10.68
N ALA A 293 -7.77 -40.76 11.20
CA ALA A 293 -7.21 -40.43 12.51
C ALA A 293 -6.20 -39.27 12.38
N GLY A 294 -6.21 -38.36 13.35
CA GLY A 294 -5.42 -37.11 13.32
C GLY A 294 -6.24 -35.86 12.99
N LEU A 295 -7.55 -35.99 12.73
CA LEU A 295 -8.47 -34.86 12.64
C LEU A 295 -8.96 -34.45 14.03
N SER A 296 -8.98 -33.14 14.29
CA SER A 296 -9.68 -32.55 15.44
C SER A 296 -11.15 -32.32 15.05
N PRO A 297 -12.14 -32.67 15.90
CA PRO A 297 -13.57 -32.66 15.54
C PRO A 297 -14.20 -31.26 15.31
N ALA A 298 -13.39 -30.19 15.30
CA ALA A 298 -13.81 -28.81 15.07
C ALA A 298 -13.08 -28.13 13.89
N ASN A 299 -12.09 -28.78 13.26
CA ASN A 299 -11.21 -28.13 12.28
C ASN A 299 -11.25 -28.84 10.91
N GLU A 300 -11.69 -28.13 9.88
CA GLU A 300 -11.60 -28.54 8.47
C GLU A 300 -10.17 -28.39 7.88
N THR A 301 -9.19 -27.97 8.69
CA THR A 301 -7.82 -27.67 8.25
C THR A 301 -6.78 -28.28 9.19
N VAL A 302 -5.64 -28.66 8.61
CA VAL A 302 -4.52 -29.32 9.32
C VAL A 302 -3.24 -28.52 9.06
N LYS A 303 -2.51 -28.15 10.12
CA LYS A 303 -1.25 -27.39 10.00
C LYS A 303 -0.15 -28.18 9.29
N VAL A 304 0.83 -27.49 8.71
CA VAL A 304 2.02 -28.10 8.08
C VAL A 304 2.71 -29.12 9.01
N GLY A 305 3.32 -30.13 8.42
CA GLY A 305 4.09 -31.18 9.10
C GLY A 305 3.22 -32.25 9.76
N HIS A 306 1.95 -31.96 10.08
CA HIS A 306 1.02 -32.92 10.65
C HIS A 306 0.60 -33.99 9.62
N ARG A 307 0.21 -35.16 10.12
CA ARG A 307 -0.04 -36.36 9.32
C ARG A 307 -1.42 -36.94 9.63
N LEU A 308 -2.15 -37.33 8.58
CA LEU A 308 -3.43 -38.03 8.70
C LEU A 308 -3.24 -39.52 8.40
N LYS A 309 -3.83 -40.38 9.24
CA LYS A 309 -3.75 -41.84 9.12
C LYS A 309 -5.11 -42.41 8.78
N PHE A 310 -5.20 -43.05 7.63
CA PHE A 310 -6.44 -43.58 7.08
C PHE A 310 -6.68 -45.04 7.44
N HIS A 311 -7.96 -45.37 7.60
CA HIS A 311 -8.47 -46.72 7.77
C HIS A 311 -9.88 -46.80 7.17
N CYS A 312 -10.26 -47.97 6.67
CA CYS A 312 -11.61 -48.19 6.15
C CYS A 312 -12.54 -48.76 7.22
N ASP A 313 -13.85 -48.64 6.99
CA ASP A 313 -14.86 -49.40 7.72
C ASP A 313 -14.62 -50.93 7.62
N ASN A 314 -15.14 -51.67 8.60
CA ASN A 314 -15.10 -53.13 8.61
C ASN A 314 -15.70 -53.71 7.32
N GLY A 315 -14.93 -54.55 6.61
CA GLY A 315 -15.32 -55.16 5.34
C GLY A 315 -14.86 -54.40 4.09
N TYR A 316 -14.20 -53.24 4.24
CA TYR A 316 -13.58 -52.49 3.14
C TYR A 316 -12.06 -52.54 3.21
N TRP A 317 -11.41 -52.49 2.04
CA TRP A 317 -9.96 -52.44 1.89
C TRP A 317 -9.50 -51.06 1.42
N LEU A 318 -8.35 -50.61 1.95
CA LEU A 318 -7.76 -49.30 1.64
C LEU A 318 -6.88 -49.39 0.38
N ASP A 319 -7.19 -48.59 -0.63
CA ASP A 319 -6.36 -48.36 -1.80
C ASP A 319 -5.71 -46.97 -1.75
N GLY A 320 -4.40 -46.90 -2.02
CA GLY A 320 -3.58 -45.69 -1.87
C GLY A 320 -2.86 -45.54 -0.52
N SER A 321 -2.51 -44.30 -0.16
CA SER A 321 -1.60 -43.99 0.95
C SER A 321 -2.27 -44.08 2.32
N LYS A 322 -1.84 -45.03 3.17
CA LYS A 322 -2.30 -45.18 4.57
C LYS A 322 -1.98 -43.98 5.47
N GLU A 323 -0.94 -43.22 5.16
CA GLU A 323 -0.59 -41.99 5.88
C GLU A 323 -0.14 -40.92 4.88
N ILE A 324 -0.66 -39.70 5.04
CA ILE A 324 -0.27 -38.51 4.27
C ILE A 324 0.17 -37.39 5.20
N GLN A 325 0.85 -36.37 4.67
CA GLN A 325 1.40 -35.24 5.41
C GLN A 325 1.05 -33.92 4.74
N CYS A 326 0.74 -32.89 5.54
CA CYS A 326 0.56 -31.53 5.04
C CYS A 326 1.93 -30.88 4.77
N LEU A 327 2.16 -30.41 3.54
CA LEU A 327 3.41 -29.78 3.12
C LEU A 327 3.41 -28.27 3.33
N GLN A 328 4.59 -27.66 3.34
CA GLN A 328 4.81 -26.20 3.38
C GLN A 328 4.16 -25.45 2.19
N THR A 329 3.67 -26.16 1.17
CA THR A 329 2.90 -25.60 0.05
C THR A 329 1.39 -25.48 0.33
N GLY A 330 0.91 -25.88 1.51
CA GLY A 330 -0.53 -25.98 1.82
C GLY A 330 -1.23 -27.14 1.12
N GLN A 331 -0.47 -28.05 0.51
CA GLN A 331 -0.99 -29.24 -0.18
C GLN A 331 -0.59 -30.54 0.54
N TRP A 332 -1.38 -31.59 0.33
CA TRP A 332 -1.06 -32.93 0.81
C TRP A 332 0.03 -33.58 -0.05
N ASN A 333 0.96 -34.31 0.58
CA ASN A 333 2.05 -34.99 -0.13
C ASN A 333 1.60 -36.17 -1.03
N ALA A 334 0.35 -36.61 -0.89
CA ALA A 334 -0.31 -37.64 -1.69
C ALA A 334 -1.83 -37.39 -1.66
N PRO A 335 -2.60 -37.85 -2.68
CA PRO A 335 -4.06 -37.77 -2.65
C PRO A 335 -4.65 -38.62 -1.51
N PHE A 336 -5.90 -38.32 -1.12
CA PHE A 336 -6.63 -39.17 -0.19
C PHE A 336 -6.82 -40.57 -0.79
N PRO A 337 -6.60 -41.65 0.00
CA PRO A 337 -6.90 -43.01 -0.42
C PRO A 337 -8.40 -43.25 -0.56
N THR A 338 -8.78 -44.38 -1.14
CA THR A 338 -10.18 -44.81 -1.25
C THR A 338 -10.43 -46.13 -0.52
N CYS A 339 -11.69 -46.39 -0.18
CA CYS A 339 -12.12 -47.64 0.43
C CYS A 339 -12.99 -48.42 -0.55
N SER A 340 -12.60 -49.65 -0.89
CA SER A 340 -13.28 -50.51 -1.85
C SER A 340 -13.59 -51.87 -1.25
N ALA A 341 -14.60 -52.57 -1.78
CA ALA A 341 -14.85 -53.95 -1.37
C ALA A 341 -13.65 -54.82 -1.76
N PRO A 342 -13.10 -55.65 -0.86
CA PRO A 342 -11.85 -56.36 -1.10
C PRO A 342 -11.93 -57.30 -2.30
N LEU A 343 -10.94 -57.22 -3.19
CA LEU A 343 -10.93 -58.05 -4.39
C LEU A 343 -10.51 -59.48 -4.05
N GLY A 344 -11.29 -60.46 -4.51
CA GLY A 344 -10.92 -61.86 -4.48
C GLY A 344 -9.86 -62.18 -5.53
N CYS A 345 -8.79 -62.87 -5.13
CA CYS A 345 -7.66 -63.23 -6.00
C CYS A 345 -8.00 -64.32 -7.00
N GLU A 346 -7.29 -64.35 -8.13
CA GLU A 346 -7.28 -65.51 -9.03
C GLU A 346 -6.45 -66.66 -8.44
N ARG A 347 -6.26 -67.75 -9.21
CA ARG A 347 -5.42 -68.89 -8.81
C ARG A 347 -4.02 -68.42 -8.35
N PRO A 348 -3.49 -68.93 -7.22
CA PRO A 348 -2.19 -68.49 -6.71
C PRO A 348 -1.02 -68.92 -7.62
N PRO A 349 0.13 -68.24 -7.51
CA PRO A 349 1.31 -68.55 -8.32
C PRO A 349 1.90 -69.93 -7.98
N HIS A 350 2.46 -70.57 -9.00
CA HIS A 350 3.18 -71.85 -8.87
C HIS A 350 4.42 -71.71 -7.98
N LEU A 351 4.71 -72.72 -7.15
CA LEU A 351 5.90 -72.80 -6.31
C LEU A 351 6.93 -73.76 -6.93
N PRO A 352 8.12 -73.30 -7.36
CA PRO A 352 9.19 -74.19 -7.78
C PRO A 352 9.56 -75.18 -6.68
N ASP A 353 9.79 -76.44 -7.07
CA ASP A 353 10.15 -77.55 -6.19
C ASP A 353 9.17 -77.81 -5.02
N GLY A 354 7.90 -77.44 -5.19
CA GLY A 354 6.79 -77.73 -4.28
C GLY A 354 5.44 -77.89 -5.01
N ASP A 355 4.38 -78.14 -4.25
CA ASP A 355 3.00 -78.28 -4.73
C ASP A 355 2.02 -77.78 -3.65
N THR A 356 0.72 -77.69 -3.95
CA THR A 356 -0.33 -77.28 -3.00
C THR A 356 -1.01 -78.47 -2.33
N THR A 357 -1.27 -78.40 -1.03
CA THR A 357 -1.89 -79.49 -0.26
C THR A 357 -3.37 -79.70 -0.62
N GLU A 358 -4.04 -78.63 -1.09
CA GLU A 358 -5.44 -78.63 -1.51
C GLU A 358 -5.61 -78.38 -3.02
N ARG A 359 -6.75 -78.81 -3.57
CA ARG A 359 -7.08 -78.57 -4.99
C ARG A 359 -7.37 -77.09 -5.24
N LEU A 360 -6.55 -76.46 -6.08
CA LEU A 360 -6.67 -75.04 -6.43
C LEU A 360 -8.06 -74.65 -6.98
N LYS A 361 -8.67 -73.65 -6.34
CA LYS A 361 -9.88 -72.97 -6.83
C LYS A 361 -9.57 -72.14 -8.09
N PHE A 362 -10.61 -71.67 -8.77
CA PHE A 362 -10.47 -70.73 -9.89
C PHE A 362 -10.40 -69.27 -9.41
N LYS A 363 -11.08 -68.97 -8.31
CA LYS A 363 -11.07 -67.68 -7.61
C LYS A 363 -11.09 -67.94 -6.10
N TYR A 364 -10.46 -67.04 -5.35
CA TYR A 364 -10.34 -67.05 -3.90
C TYR A 364 -10.93 -65.77 -3.31
N SER A 365 -11.48 -65.86 -2.10
CA SER A 365 -11.95 -64.67 -1.36
C SER A 365 -10.78 -63.99 -0.62
N HIS A 366 -11.03 -62.78 -0.09
CA HIS A 366 -10.10 -62.11 0.81
C HIS A 366 -9.76 -62.98 2.03
N ASP A 367 -8.54 -62.87 2.54
CA ASP A 367 -7.97 -63.67 3.63
C ASP A 367 -7.93 -65.20 3.41
N GLU A 368 -8.43 -65.71 2.28
CA GLU A 368 -8.25 -67.12 1.96
C GLU A 368 -6.78 -67.42 1.71
N ARG A 369 -6.29 -68.45 2.40
CA ARG A 369 -4.92 -68.94 2.29
C ARG A 369 -4.89 -70.24 1.50
N VAL A 370 -3.80 -70.45 0.77
CA VAL A 370 -3.45 -71.72 0.14
C VAL A 370 -2.18 -72.23 0.79
N GLU A 371 -2.22 -73.48 1.24
CA GLU A 371 -1.09 -74.16 1.83
C GLU A 371 -0.28 -74.90 0.78
N TYR A 372 1.04 -74.79 0.90
CA TYR A 372 2.03 -75.39 0.04
C TYR A 372 2.90 -76.36 0.84
N ILE A 373 3.36 -77.41 0.16
CA ILE A 373 4.33 -78.37 0.66
C ILE A 373 5.49 -78.46 -0.33
N CYS A 374 6.71 -78.63 0.15
CA CYS A 374 7.86 -78.85 -0.73
C CYS A 374 7.95 -80.32 -1.16
N GLN A 375 8.63 -80.58 -2.28
CA GLN A 375 8.93 -81.95 -2.72
C GLN A 375 9.81 -82.68 -1.69
N ASN A 376 9.87 -84.01 -1.77
CA ASN A 376 10.58 -84.82 -0.79
C ASN A 376 12.06 -84.38 -0.64
N TYR A 377 12.53 -84.31 0.61
CA TYR A 377 13.83 -83.77 1.03
C TYR A 377 14.06 -82.25 0.87
N TYR A 378 13.13 -81.48 0.29
CA TYR A 378 13.22 -80.01 0.30
C TYR A 378 12.65 -79.42 1.59
N ILE A 379 13.27 -78.36 2.12
CA ILE A 379 12.79 -77.65 3.32
C ILE A 379 12.13 -76.33 2.94
N MET A 380 11.01 -76.00 3.56
CA MET A 380 10.29 -74.77 3.28
C MET A 380 10.82 -73.56 4.07
N GLN A 381 11.05 -72.45 3.38
CA GLN A 381 11.34 -71.14 3.98
C GLN A 381 10.19 -70.17 3.71
N GLY A 382 9.82 -69.36 4.72
CA GLY A 382 8.73 -68.38 4.66
C GLY A 382 7.41 -68.83 5.29
N GLY A 383 7.31 -70.08 5.74
CA GLY A 383 6.06 -70.71 6.17
C GLY A 383 5.28 -71.33 5.00
N PRO A 384 4.20 -72.09 5.25
CA PRO A 384 3.53 -72.86 4.20
C PRO A 384 2.35 -72.15 3.52
N PHE A 385 1.93 -70.98 4.01
CA PHE A 385 0.75 -70.28 3.49
C PHE A 385 1.12 -69.13 2.55
N ARG A 386 0.46 -69.07 1.40
CA ARG A 386 0.20 -67.79 0.70
C ARG A 386 -1.21 -67.33 1.03
N THR A 387 -1.42 -66.04 1.23
CA THR A 387 -2.73 -65.47 1.60
C THR A 387 -3.20 -64.45 0.56
N CYS A 388 -4.46 -64.54 0.15
CA CYS A 388 -5.09 -63.57 -0.72
C CYS A 388 -5.34 -62.25 0.03
N ASN A 389 -4.69 -61.19 -0.41
CA ASN A 389 -4.75 -59.86 0.18
C ASN A 389 -5.13 -58.85 -0.93
N SER A 390 -6.42 -58.50 -0.95
CA SER A 390 -7.13 -57.72 -1.98
C SER A 390 -6.56 -57.85 -3.40
N GLY A 391 -6.86 -58.98 -4.06
CA GLY A 391 -6.44 -59.28 -5.43
C GLY A 391 -5.02 -59.85 -5.59
N HIS A 392 -4.13 -59.66 -4.61
CA HIS A 392 -2.72 -60.08 -4.68
C HIS A 392 -2.35 -61.17 -3.66
N TRP A 393 -1.50 -62.12 -4.07
CA TRP A 393 -1.02 -63.20 -3.20
C TRP A 393 0.21 -62.79 -2.40
N THR A 394 0.02 -62.66 -1.09
CA THR A 394 1.09 -62.42 -0.11
C THR A 394 1.62 -63.74 0.48
N GLY A 395 2.73 -63.67 1.22
CA GLY A 395 3.48 -64.86 1.66
C GLY A 395 4.67 -65.15 0.74
N ALA A 396 5.87 -64.74 1.16
CA ALA A 396 7.11 -64.96 0.41
C ALA A 396 7.72 -66.31 0.78
N ILE A 397 7.34 -67.35 0.03
CA ILE A 397 7.71 -68.75 0.32
C ILE A 397 8.63 -69.34 -0.76
N ARG A 398 9.58 -70.19 -0.37
CA ARG A 398 10.45 -70.96 -1.29
C ARG A 398 10.85 -72.32 -0.71
N CYS A 399 11.10 -73.28 -1.59
CA CYS A 399 11.62 -74.61 -1.23
C CYS A 399 13.14 -74.63 -1.38
N LEU A 400 13.83 -74.97 -0.29
CA LEU A 400 15.28 -75.04 -0.17
C LEU A 400 15.78 -76.43 -0.52
N LYS A 401 16.82 -76.50 -1.34
CA LYS A 401 17.31 -77.76 -1.92
C LYS A 401 18.06 -78.64 -0.91
N PRO A 402 17.85 -79.97 -0.96
CA PRO A 402 18.71 -80.93 -0.28
C PRO A 402 20.05 -81.05 -1.00
N CYS A 403 21.11 -81.22 -0.23
CA CYS A 403 22.44 -81.50 -0.76
C CYS A 403 22.60 -83.01 -0.95
N THR A 404 23.06 -83.41 -2.13
CA THR A 404 23.31 -84.81 -2.47
C THR A 404 24.81 -85.07 -2.48
N VAL A 405 25.29 -85.90 -1.57
CA VAL A 405 26.70 -86.33 -1.53
C VAL A 405 26.77 -87.81 -1.84
N ASP A 406 27.41 -88.16 -2.97
CA ASP A 406 27.58 -89.53 -3.43
C ASP A 406 29.05 -89.99 -3.41
N ARG A 407 29.22 -91.31 -3.57
CA ARG A 407 30.52 -91.98 -3.66
C ARG A 407 31.44 -91.43 -4.74
N GLN A 408 30.94 -90.89 -5.86
CA GLN A 408 31.81 -90.29 -6.88
C GLN A 408 32.37 -88.94 -6.40
N LEU A 409 31.51 -88.07 -5.84
CA LEU A 409 31.97 -86.80 -5.26
C LEU A 409 32.96 -87.04 -4.11
N MET A 410 32.64 -87.94 -3.18
CA MET A 410 33.53 -88.32 -2.09
C MET A 410 34.87 -88.89 -2.59
N SER A 411 34.84 -89.77 -3.61
CA SER A 411 36.07 -90.35 -4.18
C SER A 411 36.98 -89.30 -4.84
N ARG A 412 36.42 -88.30 -5.54
CA ARG A 412 37.20 -87.21 -6.16
C ARG A 412 37.95 -86.36 -5.11
N HIS A 413 37.35 -86.17 -3.94
CA HIS A 413 37.94 -85.44 -2.81
C HIS A 413 38.75 -86.33 -1.85
N ASN A 414 38.76 -87.65 -2.11
CA ASN A 414 39.37 -88.71 -1.31
C ASN A 414 38.89 -88.79 0.16
N ILE A 415 37.63 -88.42 0.39
CA ILE A 415 36.95 -88.45 1.70
C ILE A 415 35.96 -89.61 1.79
N GLN A 416 35.44 -89.83 2.99
CA GLN A 416 34.29 -90.70 3.29
C GLN A 416 33.52 -90.10 4.48
N PHE A 417 32.25 -90.45 4.66
CA PHE A 417 31.50 -90.06 5.87
C PHE A 417 32.18 -90.62 7.14
N ARG A 418 32.14 -89.87 8.25
CA ARG A 418 32.70 -90.31 9.54
C ARG A 418 31.83 -91.35 10.24
N TYR A 419 30.50 -91.19 10.16
CA TYR A 419 29.55 -91.90 11.02
C TYR A 419 28.64 -92.92 10.30
N THR A 420 28.50 -92.82 8.98
CA THR A 420 27.74 -93.79 8.16
C THR A 420 28.62 -94.50 7.12
N ARG A 421 28.11 -95.59 6.56
CA ARG A 421 28.71 -96.36 5.45
C ARG A 421 27.93 -96.20 4.13
N ASP A 422 27.00 -95.25 4.06
CA ASP A 422 26.15 -95.05 2.89
C ASP A 422 26.94 -94.53 1.67
N ASP A 423 26.77 -95.19 0.53
CA ASP A 423 27.37 -94.78 -0.76
C ASP A 423 26.73 -93.51 -1.36
N LYS A 424 25.57 -93.08 -0.83
CA LYS A 424 24.87 -91.85 -1.18
C LYS A 424 24.05 -91.36 -0.01
N LEU A 425 24.23 -90.09 0.38
CA LEU A 425 23.46 -89.43 1.42
C LEU A 425 22.75 -88.20 0.85
N TYR A 426 21.48 -88.04 1.21
CA TYR A 426 20.74 -86.80 1.04
C TYR A 426 20.73 -86.08 2.38
N LEU A 427 21.11 -84.81 2.38
CA LEU A 427 21.14 -83.94 3.56
C LEU A 427 20.17 -82.79 3.31
N LEU A 428 19.25 -82.55 4.24
CA LEU A 428 18.29 -81.45 4.16
C LEU A 428 19.02 -80.10 4.30
N HIS A 429 18.39 -79.01 3.89
CA HIS A 429 18.95 -77.67 4.12
C HIS A 429 19.21 -77.42 5.63
N ASN A 430 20.39 -76.89 5.96
CA ASN A 430 20.96 -76.78 7.32
C ASN A 430 21.39 -78.08 8.02
N ASP A 431 21.21 -79.28 7.45
CA ASP A 431 21.83 -80.50 8.02
C ASP A 431 23.36 -80.38 7.97
N GLU A 432 24.02 -80.88 9.02
CA GLU A 432 25.48 -80.99 9.09
C GLU A 432 25.93 -82.45 9.01
N THR A 433 26.95 -82.70 8.19
CA THR A 433 27.66 -83.99 8.13
C THR A 433 29.15 -83.80 8.40
N GLU A 434 29.82 -84.84 8.88
CA GLU A 434 31.27 -84.81 9.11
C GLU A 434 31.97 -85.90 8.30
N PHE A 435 33.01 -85.48 7.59
CA PHE A 435 33.85 -86.33 6.76
C PHE A 435 35.15 -86.70 7.48
N ILE A 436 35.80 -87.75 6.96
CA ILE A 436 37.18 -88.11 7.29
C ILE A 436 37.93 -88.47 6.00
N CYS A 437 39.26 -88.31 6.00
CA CYS A 437 40.08 -88.77 4.89
C CYS A 437 40.00 -90.30 4.73
N THR A 438 40.07 -90.77 3.48
CA THR A 438 40.31 -92.19 3.18
C THR A 438 41.69 -92.63 3.71
N ARG A 439 41.83 -93.94 3.99
CA ARG A 439 42.98 -94.49 4.73
C ARG A 439 44.33 -94.17 4.05
N GLY A 440 45.22 -93.53 4.81
CA GLY A 440 46.59 -93.18 4.38
C GLY A 440 46.77 -91.71 3.97
N ARG A 441 45.68 -90.95 3.81
CA ARG A 441 45.68 -89.56 3.33
C ARG A 441 45.61 -88.53 4.44
N ARG A 442 45.93 -87.28 4.13
CA ARG A 442 45.81 -86.12 5.05
C ARG A 442 44.93 -85.02 4.46
N HIS A 443 44.33 -84.22 5.33
CA HIS A 443 43.53 -83.04 4.95
C HIS A 443 44.44 -81.95 4.38
N VAL A 444 44.02 -81.36 3.26
CA VAL A 444 44.79 -80.32 2.53
C VAL A 444 43.90 -79.20 1.96
N GLY A 445 42.59 -79.24 2.21
CA GLY A 445 41.64 -78.24 1.72
C GLY A 445 41.37 -77.12 2.72
N THR A 446 40.89 -75.97 2.22
CA THR A 446 40.43 -74.85 3.05
C THR A 446 39.12 -75.15 3.80
N TYR A 447 38.26 -75.98 3.22
CA TYR A 447 37.01 -76.42 3.86
C TYR A 447 37.29 -77.43 4.97
N VAL A 448 36.70 -77.17 6.15
CA VAL A 448 36.78 -78.02 7.35
C VAL A 448 36.02 -79.34 7.20
N MET A 449 36.34 -80.34 8.03
CA MET A 449 35.75 -81.68 7.93
C MET A 449 34.25 -81.78 8.17
N ARG A 450 33.67 -80.84 8.94
CA ARG A 450 32.22 -80.74 9.12
C ARG A 450 31.65 -79.73 8.16
N GLN A 451 30.65 -80.12 7.38
CA GLN A 451 30.01 -79.28 6.37
C GLN A 451 28.51 -79.25 6.55
N ARG A 452 27.93 -78.08 6.29
CA ARG A 452 26.49 -77.84 6.32
C ARG A 452 25.92 -77.80 4.91
N CYS A 453 24.73 -78.35 4.71
CA CYS A 453 24.01 -78.17 3.47
C CYS A 453 23.41 -76.75 3.37
N VAL A 454 23.73 -76.02 2.31
CA VAL A 454 23.19 -74.69 2.05
C VAL A 454 22.51 -74.69 0.68
N ASP A 455 21.23 -75.06 0.68
CA ASP A 455 20.32 -74.87 -0.46
C ASP A 455 20.78 -75.61 -1.73
N GLY A 456 21.09 -76.90 -1.56
CA GLY A 456 21.63 -77.79 -2.58
C GLY A 456 23.15 -77.78 -2.68
N GLU A 457 23.82 -76.73 -2.19
CA GLU A 457 25.27 -76.60 -2.22
C GLU A 457 25.94 -77.11 -0.93
N MET A 458 27.01 -77.89 -1.08
CA MET A 458 27.86 -78.34 0.02
C MET A 458 29.34 -78.33 -0.42
N ASN A 459 30.16 -77.55 0.28
CA ASN A 459 31.57 -77.37 -0.04
C ASN A 459 32.42 -78.49 0.57
N LEU A 460 32.71 -79.55 -0.20
CA LEU A 460 33.38 -80.74 0.33
C LEU A 460 34.85 -80.49 0.72
N PRO A 461 35.32 -81.03 1.87
CA PRO A 461 36.73 -81.00 2.25
C PRO A 461 37.57 -81.94 1.38
N SER A 462 38.84 -81.61 1.16
CA SER A 462 39.76 -82.40 0.33
C SER A 462 40.87 -83.06 1.14
N CYS A 463 41.19 -84.31 0.80
CA CYS A 463 42.37 -85.02 1.28
C CYS A 463 43.26 -85.48 0.12
N GLN A 464 44.56 -85.62 0.39
CA GLN A 464 45.56 -86.18 -0.53
C GLN A 464 46.33 -87.32 0.15
#